data_AF-A0A816GNY3-F1
#
_entry.id   AF-A0A816GNY3-F1
#
_cell.length_a   1.000
_cell.length_b   1.000
_cell.length_c   1.000
_cell.angle_alpha   90.00
_cell.angle_beta   90.00
_cell.angle_gamma   90.00
#
_symmetry.space_group_name_H-M   'P 1'
#
loop_
_entity.id
_entity.type
_entity.pdbx_description
1 polymer ?
#
loop_
_entity_poly.entity_id
_entity_poly.type
_entity_poly.pdbx_seq_one_letter_code
_entity_poly.pdbx_strand_id
1 'polypeptide(L)'
;LDPHQSFNELIKKIDKLCSNIKENAFYPYQQLIAYARKFSSLQYPFNQVSLRLYIEDDQWNLDPNNNLILKQIYLTNHQLFPRHDKLTPIDLTLNIIGNLEKQTLSFYFDYSNKLFEQETIQTLALRYQKLLKHLFDVSSNFDLDDEPIYKLSIILSDEERLMHNINLNKD
;
A
#
# COMPACT_ATOMS: atom_id res chain seq x y z
N LEU A 1 11.04 -10.45 0.59
CA LEU A 1 10.14 -10.47 1.76
C LEU A 1 10.19 -11.89 2.31
N ASP A 2 10.31 -12.07 3.63
CA ASP A 2 10.15 -13.40 4.21
C ASP A 2 8.65 -13.59 4.48
N PRO A 3 7.96 -14.57 3.86
CA PRO A 3 6.53 -14.79 4.08
C PRO A 3 6.23 -15.39 5.46
N HIS A 4 7.22 -15.99 6.12
CA HIS A 4 7.07 -16.68 7.41
C HIS A 4 7.27 -15.77 8.62
N GLN A 5 7.80 -14.56 8.43
CA GLN A 5 7.91 -13.57 9.50
C GLN A 5 6.53 -12.98 9.84
N SER A 6 6.36 -12.50 11.07
CA SER A 6 5.14 -11.81 11.49
C SER A 6 5.05 -10.39 10.95
N PHE A 7 3.88 -9.76 11.07
CA PHE A 7 3.72 -8.38 10.63
C PHE A 7 4.61 -7.42 11.42
N ASN A 8 4.70 -7.57 12.74
CA ASN A 8 5.54 -6.71 13.58
C ASN A 8 7.04 -6.90 13.31
N GLU A 9 7.49 -8.11 12.94
CA GLU A 9 8.85 -8.33 12.46
C GLU A 9 9.13 -7.59 11.15
N LEU A 10 8.18 -7.62 10.21
CA LEU A 10 8.28 -6.84 8.97
C LEU A 10 8.36 -5.34 9.27
N ILE A 11 7.54 -4.81 10.18
CA ILE A 11 7.56 -3.39 10.57
C ILE A 11 8.94 -3.02 11.13
N LYS A 12 9.50 -3.80 12.06
CA LYS A 12 10.86 -3.58 12.60
C LYS A 12 11.91 -3.55 11.50
N LYS A 13 11.80 -4.42 10.50
CA LYS A 13 12.71 -4.46 9.36
C LYS A 13 12.56 -3.23 8.46
N ILE A 14 11.32 -2.80 8.17
CA ILE A 14 11.04 -1.59 7.39
C ILE A 14 11.56 -0.35 8.13
N ASP A 15 11.34 -0.26 9.45
CA ASP A 15 11.81 0.87 10.27
C ASP A 15 13.35 1.00 10.24
N LYS A 16 14.06 -0.12 10.39
CA LYS A 16 15.52 -0.17 10.24
C LYS A 16 15.98 0.27 8.85
N LEU A 17 15.30 -0.18 7.80
CA LEU A 17 15.62 0.22 6.42
C LEU A 17 15.38 1.72 6.21
N CYS A 18 14.24 2.24 6.66
CA CYS A 18 13.91 3.66 6.58
C CYS A 18 14.92 4.53 7.33
N SER A 19 15.38 4.09 8.50
CA SER A 19 16.42 4.78 9.27
C SER A 19 17.73 4.87 8.49
N ASN A 20 18.20 3.76 7.92
CA ASN A 20 19.41 3.74 7.09
C ASN A 20 19.28 4.60 5.82
N ILE A 21 18.09 4.65 5.21
CA ILE A 21 17.81 5.48 4.03
C ILE A 21 17.85 6.96 4.40
N LYS A 22 17.28 7.35 5.54
CA LYS A 22 17.28 8.75 6.01
C LYS A 22 18.70 9.29 6.19
N GLU A 23 19.63 8.47 6.68
CA GLU A 23 21.05 8.81 6.80
C GLU A 23 21.73 9.12 5.46
N ASN A 24 21.12 8.72 4.33
CA ASN A 24 21.65 8.91 2.98
C ASN A 24 20.68 9.70 2.08
N ALA A 25 19.63 10.30 2.63
CA ALA A 25 18.55 10.91 1.85
C ALA A 25 18.96 12.18 1.09
N PHE A 26 20.12 12.75 1.40
CA PHE A 26 20.67 13.94 0.73
C PHE A 26 21.26 13.65 -0.65
N TYR A 27 21.47 12.38 -1.03
CA TYR A 27 21.96 12.05 -2.37
C TYR A 27 20.89 12.32 -3.43
N PRO A 28 21.18 13.13 -4.46
CA PRO A 28 20.18 13.46 -5.48
C PRO A 28 19.74 12.23 -6.29
N TYR A 29 18.43 11.99 -6.36
CA TYR A 29 17.85 10.84 -7.07
C TYR A 29 18.28 10.78 -8.55
N GLN A 30 18.47 11.94 -9.20
CA GLN A 30 18.93 12.02 -10.58
C GLN A 30 20.34 11.42 -10.77
N GLN A 31 21.21 11.56 -9.77
CA GLN A 31 22.55 10.97 -9.81
C GLN A 31 22.49 9.44 -9.68
N LEU A 32 21.60 8.94 -8.82
CA LEU A 32 21.35 7.50 -8.70
C LEU A 32 20.81 6.91 -10.01
N ILE A 33 19.87 7.61 -10.66
CA ILE A 33 19.36 7.19 -11.99
C ILE A 33 20.48 7.20 -13.02
N ALA A 34 21.28 8.27 -13.09
CA ALA A 34 22.39 8.37 -14.04
C ALA A 34 23.40 7.23 -13.85
N TYR A 35 23.66 6.84 -12.60
CA TYR A 35 24.48 5.69 -12.27
C TYR A 35 23.86 4.37 -12.74
N ALA A 36 22.59 4.10 -12.41
CA ALA A 36 21.94 2.84 -12.78
C ALA A 36 21.66 2.67 -14.26
N ARG A 37 21.54 3.77 -15.03
CA ARG A 37 21.42 3.70 -16.50
C ARG A 37 22.62 3.04 -17.18
N LYS A 38 23.77 2.94 -16.49
CA LYS A 38 24.91 2.13 -16.96
C LYS A 38 24.59 0.63 -17.03
N PHE A 39 23.56 0.18 -16.31
CA PHE A 39 23.21 -1.23 -16.14
C PHE A 39 21.76 -1.56 -16.53
N SER A 40 20.93 -0.55 -16.86
CA SER A 40 19.51 -0.74 -17.21
C SER A 40 19.05 0.25 -18.27
N SER A 41 18.25 -0.23 -19.23
CA SER A 41 17.60 0.59 -20.25
C SER A 41 16.29 1.23 -19.79
N LEU A 42 15.82 0.92 -18.57
CA LEU A 42 14.58 1.49 -18.04
C LEU A 42 14.74 2.98 -17.73
N GLN A 43 13.71 3.76 -18.05
CA GLN A 43 13.70 5.20 -17.77
C GLN A 43 13.76 5.48 -16.25
N TYR A 44 13.13 4.61 -15.46
CA TYR A 44 13.11 4.60 -13.99
C TYR A 44 13.50 3.21 -13.48
N PRO A 45 14.81 2.94 -13.33
CA PRO A 45 15.30 1.58 -13.10
C PRO A 45 15.00 1.04 -11.69
N PHE A 46 14.58 1.89 -10.76
CA PHE A 46 14.42 1.53 -9.35
C PHE A 46 12.97 1.41 -8.88
N ASN A 47 12.04 2.18 -9.44
CA ASN A 47 10.70 2.37 -8.86
C ASN A 47 9.60 2.28 -9.91
N GLN A 48 8.91 1.13 -9.97
CA GLN A 48 7.65 0.95 -10.70
C GLN A 48 6.42 1.21 -9.81
N VAL A 49 6.60 1.11 -8.48
CA VAL A 49 5.56 1.36 -7.47
C VAL A 49 6.05 2.42 -6.48
N SER A 50 5.17 3.32 -6.07
CA SER A 50 5.46 4.35 -5.07
C SER A 50 4.39 4.39 -3.98
N LEU A 51 4.81 4.70 -2.76
CA LEU A 51 3.92 5.05 -1.65
C LEU A 51 4.19 6.49 -1.25
N ARG A 52 3.11 7.27 -1.08
CA ARG A 52 3.18 8.67 -0.63
C ARG A 52 2.23 8.87 0.53
N LEU A 53 2.75 9.43 1.62
CA LEU A 53 1.96 9.84 2.77
C LEU A 53 1.99 11.36 2.85
N TYR A 54 0.81 11.95 2.82
CA TYR A 54 0.58 13.36 3.08
C TYR A 54 -0.28 13.48 4.33
N ILE A 55 0.08 14.41 5.19
CA ILE A 55 -0.66 14.72 6.40
C ILE A 55 -1.12 16.17 6.21
N GLU A 56 -2.43 16.42 6.36
CA GLU A 56 -3.03 17.73 6.10
C GLU A 56 -2.75 18.78 7.18
N ASP A 57 -2.03 18.44 8.25
CA ASP A 57 -1.75 19.31 9.40
C ASP A 57 -0.26 19.27 9.80
N ASP A 58 0.30 20.46 10.04
CA ASP A 58 1.71 20.69 10.39
C ASP A 58 2.04 20.30 11.85
N GLN A 59 1.04 20.02 12.69
CA GLN A 59 1.22 19.69 14.10
C GLN A 59 1.02 18.20 14.40
N TRP A 60 1.91 17.35 13.88
CA TRP A 60 2.04 15.96 14.32
C TRP A 60 2.63 15.87 15.74
N ASN A 61 1.82 16.16 16.76
CA ASN A 61 2.06 15.64 18.11
C ASN A 61 1.50 14.22 18.18
N LEU A 62 2.22 13.28 17.55
CA LEU A 62 2.03 11.88 17.85
C LEU A 62 2.54 11.65 19.27
N ASP A 63 1.63 11.51 20.23
CA ASP A 63 1.96 10.69 21.39
C ASP A 63 2.29 9.29 20.84
N PRO A 64 3.52 8.78 20.99
CA PRO A 64 3.89 7.45 20.51
C PRO A 64 3.05 6.33 21.14
N ASN A 65 2.26 6.62 22.18
CA ASN A 65 1.31 5.69 22.78
C ASN A 65 -0.11 5.80 22.19
N ASN A 66 -0.39 6.80 21.36
CA ASN A 66 -1.68 6.92 20.66
C ASN A 66 -1.67 6.04 19.41
N ASN A 67 -2.10 4.80 19.59
CA ASN A 67 -2.37 3.91 18.47
C ASN A 67 -3.52 4.49 17.62
N LEU A 68 -3.27 4.65 16.31
CA LEU A 68 -4.34 4.90 15.35
C LEU A 68 -5.18 3.63 15.22
N ILE A 69 -6.32 3.60 15.90
CA ILE A 69 -7.29 2.52 15.74
C ILE A 69 -8.05 2.75 14.45
N LEU A 70 -8.06 1.74 13.59
CA LEU A 70 -8.87 1.73 12.37
C LEU A 70 -10.36 1.66 12.75
N LYS A 71 -11.01 2.81 12.92
CA LYS A 71 -12.41 2.86 13.34
C LYS A 71 -13.35 2.39 12.23
N GLN A 72 -13.17 2.90 11.01
CA GLN A 72 -14.04 2.65 9.86
C GLN A 72 -13.24 2.81 8.55
N ILE A 73 -13.39 1.86 7.60
CA ILE A 73 -12.89 2.02 6.23
C ILE A 73 -14.07 2.19 5.29
N TYR A 74 -14.16 3.35 4.65
CA TYR A 74 -15.08 3.60 3.55
C TYR A 74 -14.31 3.58 2.24
N LEU A 75 -14.79 2.79 1.28
CA LEU A 75 -14.45 3.00 -0.12
C LEU A 75 -15.41 4.06 -0.65
N THR A 76 -14.96 5.30 -0.69
CA THR A 76 -15.58 6.29 -1.55
C THR A 76 -14.95 6.14 -2.93
N ASN A 77 -15.78 5.82 -3.93
CA ASN A 77 -15.42 6.07 -5.32
C ASN A 77 -15.34 7.59 -5.48
N HIS A 78 -14.25 8.20 -5.04
CA HIS A 78 -13.86 9.46 -5.62
C HIS A 78 -13.69 9.15 -7.10
N GLN A 79 -14.49 9.81 -7.95
CA GLN A 79 -14.17 9.83 -9.37
C GLN A 79 -12.71 10.23 -9.43
N LEU A 80 -11.87 9.25 -9.78
CA LEU A 80 -10.47 9.44 -10.05
C LEU A 80 -10.51 10.32 -11.28
N PHE A 81 -10.60 11.64 -11.08
CA PHE A 81 -10.43 12.57 -12.18
C PHE A 81 -9.08 12.17 -12.76
N PRO A 82 -9.04 11.68 -14.01
CA PRO A 82 -7.75 11.53 -14.65
C PRO A 82 -7.16 12.92 -14.54
N ARG A 83 -6.06 13.06 -13.81
CA ARG A 83 -5.24 14.27 -13.97
C ARG A 83 -4.76 14.18 -15.40
N HIS A 84 -5.57 14.71 -16.31
CA HIS A 84 -5.50 14.47 -17.74
C HIS A 84 -4.14 14.87 -18.34
N ASP A 85 -3.30 15.58 -17.58
CA ASP A 85 -2.08 16.19 -18.08
C ASP A 85 -0.79 15.81 -17.32
N LYS A 86 -0.82 14.83 -16.42
CA LYS A 86 0.44 14.34 -15.79
C LYS A 86 0.62 12.87 -16.04
N LEU A 87 1.39 12.55 -17.10
CA LEU A 87 2.08 11.28 -17.24
C LEU A 87 2.81 11.02 -15.92
N THR A 88 2.30 10.10 -15.09
CA THR A 88 3.03 9.65 -13.92
C THR A 88 4.17 8.77 -14.44
N PRO A 89 5.44 9.10 -14.16
CA PRO A 89 6.57 8.27 -14.59
C PRO A 89 6.63 6.89 -13.91
N ILE A 90 5.72 6.65 -12.96
CA ILE A 90 5.61 5.46 -12.12
C ILE A 90 4.31 4.76 -12.50
N ASP A 91 4.35 3.43 -12.56
CA ASP A 91 3.24 2.60 -13.05
C ASP A 91 2.04 2.64 -12.09
N LEU A 92 2.30 2.61 -10.78
CA LEU A 92 1.30 2.66 -9.72
C LEU A 92 1.81 3.44 -8.50
N THR A 93 1.03 4.36 -7.97
CA THR A 93 1.32 5.08 -6.72
C THR A 93 0.14 4.96 -5.76
N LEU A 94 0.38 4.43 -4.56
CA LEU A 94 -0.57 4.52 -3.46
C LEU A 94 -0.34 5.85 -2.72
N ASN A 95 -1.35 6.69 -2.68
CA ASN A 95 -1.36 7.93 -1.93
C ASN A 95 -2.22 7.74 -0.67
N ILE A 96 -1.71 8.22 0.46
CA ILE A 96 -2.36 8.20 1.76
C ILE A 96 -2.46 9.65 2.22
N ILE A 97 -3.66 10.10 2.53
CA ILE A 97 -3.95 11.42 3.10
C ILE A 97 -4.46 11.22 4.52
N GLY A 98 -3.71 11.70 5.51
CA GLY A 98 -4.14 11.71 6.91
C GLY A 98 -4.78 13.03 7.30
N ASN A 99 -6.00 12.96 7.83
CA ASN A 99 -6.71 14.09 8.45
C ASN A 99 -6.81 13.86 9.96
N LEU A 100 -6.09 14.67 10.73
CA LEU A 100 -5.97 14.50 12.18
C LEU A 100 -7.23 14.92 12.93
N GLU A 101 -7.85 16.03 12.55
CA GLU A 101 -9.11 16.51 13.16
C GLU A 101 -10.20 15.44 13.11
N LYS A 102 -10.28 14.72 11.98
CA LYS A 102 -11.28 13.67 11.75
C LYS A 102 -10.80 12.28 12.17
N GLN A 103 -9.52 12.12 12.51
CA GLN A 103 -8.89 10.83 12.77
C GLN A 103 -9.11 9.83 11.62
N THR A 104 -8.98 10.28 10.38
CA THR A 104 -9.25 9.47 9.18
C THR A 104 -8.02 9.39 8.28
N LEU A 105 -7.81 8.22 7.68
CA LEU A 105 -6.89 8.03 6.57
C LEU A 105 -7.69 7.78 5.28
N SER A 106 -7.39 8.57 4.25
CA SER A 106 -7.93 8.41 2.91
C SER A 106 -6.86 7.81 2.00
N PHE A 107 -7.23 6.80 1.22
CA PHE A 107 -6.32 6.09 0.32
C PHE A 107 -6.80 6.22 -1.12
N TYR A 108 -5.90 6.49 -2.06
CA TYR A 108 -6.22 6.44 -3.49
C TYR A 108 -5.00 6.03 -4.32
N PHE A 109 -5.26 5.43 -5.48
CA PHE A 109 -4.23 5.02 -6.42
C PHE A 109 -4.14 5.99 -7.60
N ASP A 110 -2.95 6.52 -7.86
CA ASP A 110 -2.61 7.08 -9.17
C ASP A 110 -1.97 5.95 -10.01
N TYR A 111 -2.37 5.79 -11.26
CA TYR A 111 -1.87 4.69 -12.10
C TYR A 111 -1.73 5.09 -13.57
N SER A 112 -0.90 4.33 -14.28
CA SER A 112 -0.75 4.45 -15.72
C SER A 112 -1.92 3.79 -16.45
N ASN A 113 -2.77 4.59 -17.12
CA ASN A 113 -3.85 4.10 -17.98
C ASN A 113 -3.36 3.27 -19.19
N LYS A 114 -2.05 3.24 -19.45
CA LYS A 114 -1.46 2.36 -20.48
C LYS A 114 -1.20 0.94 -19.97
N LEU A 115 -1.11 0.76 -18.65
CA LEU A 115 -0.76 -0.51 -18.00
C LEU A 115 -1.94 -1.12 -17.24
N PHE A 116 -2.86 -0.29 -16.75
CA PHE A 116 -3.98 -0.75 -15.94
C PHE A 116 -5.30 -0.16 -16.42
N GLU A 117 -6.31 -1.00 -16.44
CA GLU A 117 -7.71 -0.59 -16.56
C GLU A 117 -8.25 -0.18 -15.20
N GLN A 118 -9.27 0.69 -15.19
CA GLN A 118 -9.87 1.19 -13.94
C GLN A 118 -10.41 0.07 -13.06
N GLU A 119 -11.04 -0.95 -13.64
CA GLU A 119 -11.56 -2.12 -12.91
C GLU A 119 -10.46 -2.90 -12.18
N THR A 120 -9.28 -2.99 -12.79
CA THR A 120 -8.11 -3.62 -12.15
C THR A 120 -7.69 -2.86 -10.91
N ILE A 121 -7.66 -1.52 -10.98
CA ILE A 121 -7.28 -0.66 -9.86
C ILE A 121 -8.34 -0.68 -8.75
N GLN A 122 -9.62 -0.72 -9.11
CA GLN A 122 -10.71 -0.89 -8.14
C GLN A 122 -10.58 -2.23 -7.40
N THR A 123 -10.27 -3.31 -8.12
CA THR A 123 -10.00 -4.61 -7.52
C THR A 123 -8.79 -4.57 -6.60
N LEU A 124 -7.69 -3.94 -7.00
CA LEU A 124 -6.52 -3.74 -6.13
C LEU A 124 -6.86 -2.94 -4.87
N ALA A 125 -7.70 -1.91 -4.97
CA ALA A 125 -8.15 -1.14 -3.82
C ALA A 125 -8.98 -1.98 -2.83
N LEU A 126 -9.89 -2.82 -3.34
CA LEU A 126 -10.66 -3.77 -2.51
C LEU A 126 -9.74 -4.76 -1.79
N ARG A 127 -8.73 -5.29 -2.48
CA ARG A 127 -7.75 -6.21 -1.87
C ARG A 127 -6.91 -5.52 -0.80
N TYR A 128 -6.47 -4.30 -1.06
CA TYR A 128 -5.73 -3.50 -0.07
C TYR A 128 -6.61 -3.19 1.15
N GLN A 129 -7.89 -2.86 0.95
CA GLN A 129 -8.84 -2.71 2.05
C GLN A 129 -8.98 -4.01 2.85
N LYS A 130 -9.10 -5.17 2.21
CA LYS A 130 -9.18 -6.46 2.91
C LYS A 130 -7.94 -6.72 3.77
N LEU A 131 -6.74 -6.41 3.25
CA LEU A 131 -5.50 -6.49 4.02
C LEU A 131 -5.50 -5.58 5.25
N LEU A 132 -5.91 -4.31 5.10
CA LEU A 132 -6.00 -3.38 6.23
C LEU A 132 -6.99 -3.88 7.30
N LYS A 133 -8.11 -4.47 6.88
CA LYS A 133 -9.07 -5.07 7.82
C LYS A 133 -8.47 -6.25 8.57
N HIS A 134 -7.79 -7.16 7.88
CA HIS A 134 -7.11 -8.28 8.55
C HIS A 134 -6.08 -7.80 9.57
N LEU A 135 -5.38 -6.70 9.31
CA LEU A 135 -4.33 -6.21 10.19
C LEU A 135 -4.82 -5.35 11.35
N PHE A 136 -5.87 -4.55 11.15
CA PHE A 136 -6.20 -3.46 12.08
C PHE A 136 -7.67 -3.38 12.49
N ASP A 137 -8.55 -4.22 11.94
CA ASP A 137 -9.94 -4.28 12.38
C ASP A 137 -10.02 -4.97 13.75
N VAL A 138 -10.80 -4.41 14.67
CA VAL A 138 -11.01 -4.96 16.02
C VAL A 138 -11.64 -6.36 15.98
N SER A 139 -12.36 -6.67 14.90
CA SER A 139 -12.94 -8.00 14.67
C SER A 139 -11.97 -9.02 14.07
N SER A 140 -10.75 -8.61 13.70
CA SER A 140 -9.74 -9.53 13.18
C SER A 140 -9.10 -10.33 14.31
N ASN A 141 -8.90 -11.63 14.06
CA ASN A 141 -8.20 -12.53 14.98
C ASN A 141 -6.71 -12.70 14.61
N PHE A 142 -6.20 -11.94 13.63
CA PHE A 142 -4.82 -12.08 13.17
C PHE A 142 -3.85 -11.53 14.22
N ASP A 143 -3.00 -12.40 14.76
CA ASP A 143 -1.97 -11.99 15.72
C ASP A 143 -0.78 -11.32 15.01
N LEU A 144 -0.57 -10.03 15.26
CA LEU A 144 0.47 -9.24 14.60
C LEU A 144 1.90 -9.63 15.03
N ASP A 145 2.06 -10.25 16.19
CA ASP A 145 3.36 -10.64 16.74
C ASP A 145 3.78 -12.05 16.32
N ASP A 146 2.82 -12.99 16.26
CA ASP A 146 3.11 -14.41 16.06
C ASP A 146 2.58 -14.99 14.74
N GLU A 147 1.53 -14.41 14.13
CA GLU A 147 1.03 -14.96 12.87
C GLU A 147 1.85 -14.53 11.65
N PRO A 148 2.23 -15.48 10.77
CA PRO A 148 3.05 -15.19 9.61
C PRO A 148 2.25 -14.47 8.52
N ILE A 149 2.91 -13.56 7.81
CA ILE A 149 2.30 -12.71 6.77
C ILE A 149 1.62 -13.51 5.66
N TYR A 150 2.10 -14.72 5.32
CA TYR A 150 1.46 -15.53 4.27
C TYR A 150 0.00 -15.91 4.56
N LYS A 151 -0.43 -15.86 5.83
CA LYS A 151 -1.82 -16.12 6.20
C LYS A 151 -2.76 -14.96 5.85
N LEU A 152 -2.24 -13.77 5.56
CA LEU A 152 -3.05 -12.66 5.09
C LEU A 152 -3.61 -12.98 3.71
N SER A 153 -4.94 -13.12 3.62
CA SER A 153 -5.61 -13.33 2.34
C SER A 153 -5.90 -12.00 1.64
N ILE A 154 -5.56 -11.93 0.35
CA ILE A 154 -5.96 -10.86 -0.58
C ILE A 154 -7.13 -11.27 -1.48
N ILE A 155 -7.64 -12.49 -1.32
CA ILE A 155 -8.71 -13.01 -2.17
C ILE A 155 -10.02 -12.34 -1.75
N LEU A 156 -10.78 -11.80 -2.68
CA LEU A 156 -12.07 -11.16 -2.40
C LEU A 156 -13.16 -12.21 -2.17
N SER A 157 -14.21 -11.85 -1.43
CA SER A 157 -15.27 -12.80 -1.06
C SER A 157 -16.00 -13.42 -2.26
N ASP A 158 -16.14 -12.68 -3.36
CA ASP A 158 -16.75 -13.23 -4.58
C ASP A 158 -15.81 -14.21 -5.31
N GLU A 159 -14.50 -14.00 -5.22
CA GLU A 159 -13.49 -14.95 -5.72
C GLU A 159 -13.48 -16.22 -4.87
N GLU A 160 -13.61 -16.11 -3.54
CA GLU A 160 -13.74 -17.25 -2.62
C GLU A 160 -14.97 -18.11 -2.97
N ARG A 161 -16.12 -17.46 -3.22
CA ARG A 161 -17.35 -18.14 -3.65
C ARG A 161 -17.18 -18.85 -4.99
N LEU A 162 -16.55 -18.19 -5.96
CA LEU A 162 -16.28 -18.78 -7.28
C LEU A 162 -15.38 -20.02 -7.16
N MET A 163 -14.30 -19.94 -6.39
CA MET A 163 -13.41 -21.08 -6.16
C MET A 163 -14.13 -22.25 -5.49
N HIS A 164 -14.99 -21.97 -4.50
CA HIS A 164 -15.79 -23.00 -3.84
C HIS A 164 -16.75 -23.69 -4.82
N ASN A 165 -17.46 -22.92 -5.64
CA ASN A 165 -18.40 -23.44 -6.64
C ASN A 165 -17.69 -24.30 -7.71
N ILE A 166 -16.48 -23.92 -8.12
CA ILE A 166 -15.68 -24.72 -9.08
C ILE A 166 -15.29 -26.07 -8.46
N ASN A 167 -14.97 -26.11 -7.16
CA ASN A 167 -14.60 -27.35 -6.49
C ASN A 167 -15.80 -28.27 -6.26
N LEU A 168 -16.99 -27.73 -6.00
CA LEU A 168 -18.22 -28.51 -5.84
C LEU A 168 -18.75 -29.10 -7.15
N ASN A 169 -18.46 -28.48 -8.30
CA ASN A 169 -18.90 -28.94 -9.62
C ASN A 169 -17.93 -29.96 -10.27
N LYS A 170 -16.95 -30.47 -9.51
CA LYS A 170 -15.96 -31.47 -9.96
C LYS A 170 -16.22 -32.89 -9.43
N ASP A 171 -17.26 -33.07 -8.62
CA ASP A 171 -17.80 -34.37 -8.18
C ASP A 171 -19.13 -34.68 -8.91
#